data_AF-R5VM16-F1
#
_entry.id   AF-R5VM16-F1
#
_cell.length_a   1.000
_cell.length_b   1.000
_cell.length_c   1.000
_cell.angle_alpha   90.00
_cell.angle_beta   90.00
_cell.angle_gamma   90.00
#
_symmetry.space_group_name_H-M   'P 1'
#
loop_
_entity.id
_entity.type
_entity.pdbx_description
1 polymer ?
#
loop_
_entity_poly.entity_id
_entity_poly.type
_entity_poly.pdbx_seq_one_letter_code
_entity_poly.pdbx_strand_id
1 'polypeptide(L)'
;MADFDYDALSDLTLTLEAEDGSEVNLEMLYIFEYDDVDYAAFTEQDNPEPVIYFFTLTIGEPAEGEEEAEITFECVEDETLGNELLAIFQELADAEAEEGDGIEIETEDDDDEEAEDEDDSKWDQFIHKKLDD
;
A
#
# COMPACT_ATOMS: atom_id res chain seq x y z
N MET A 1 1.15 -17.41 -10.35
CA MET A 1 2.52 -17.00 -9.95
C MET A 1 3.58 -17.20 -11.02
N ALA A 2 4.09 -16.09 -11.59
CA ALA A 2 5.27 -16.08 -12.46
C ALA A 2 6.56 -16.36 -11.64
N ASP A 3 7.61 -16.86 -12.30
CA ASP A 3 8.96 -17.02 -11.69
C ASP A 3 9.67 -15.66 -11.68
N PHE A 4 9.10 -14.71 -10.93
CA PHE A 4 9.61 -13.36 -10.78
C PHE A 4 9.89 -13.06 -9.30
N ASP A 5 10.99 -12.36 -9.02
CA ASP A 5 11.38 -11.98 -7.66
C ASP A 5 10.58 -10.74 -7.23
N TYR A 6 9.40 -10.95 -6.66
CA TYR A 6 8.53 -9.85 -6.19
C TYR A 6 9.17 -9.04 -5.04
N ASP A 7 10.19 -9.59 -4.35
CA ASP A 7 11.02 -8.88 -3.38
C ASP A 7 11.71 -7.66 -4.01
N ALA A 8 12.07 -7.74 -5.30
CA ALA A 8 12.64 -6.61 -6.04
C ALA A 8 11.66 -5.44 -6.21
N LEU A 9 10.35 -5.67 -6.01
CA LEU A 9 9.31 -4.66 -6.13
C LEU A 9 8.95 -4.00 -4.81
N SER A 10 9.42 -4.51 -3.67
CA SER A 10 9.09 -3.94 -2.37
C SER A 10 9.57 -2.49 -2.21
N ASP A 11 10.64 -2.10 -2.92
CA ASP A 11 11.19 -0.73 -2.92
C ASP A 11 10.62 0.13 -4.07
N LEU A 12 9.63 -0.38 -4.81
CA LEU A 12 9.04 0.32 -5.95
C LEU A 12 8.14 1.47 -5.47
N THR A 13 8.43 2.67 -5.96
CA THR A 13 7.53 3.82 -5.85
C THR A 13 6.85 4.06 -7.19
N LEU A 14 5.53 4.22 -7.20
CA LEU A 14 4.76 4.62 -8.37
C LEU A 14 4.37 6.09 -8.26
N THR A 15 4.33 6.81 -9.39
CA THR A 15 3.80 8.17 -9.44
C THR A 15 2.52 8.15 -10.26
N LEU A 16 1.39 8.40 -9.61
CA LEU A 16 0.08 8.51 -10.25
C LEU A 16 -0.15 9.97 -10.65
N GLU A 17 -0.35 10.23 -11.94
CA GLU A 17 -0.77 11.53 -12.44
C GLU A 17 -2.31 11.56 -12.58
N ALA A 18 -2.96 12.40 -11.79
CA ALA A 18 -4.40 12.63 -11.87
C ALA A 18 -4.76 13.54 -13.06
N GLU A 19 -6.03 13.52 -13.50
CA GLU A 19 -6.51 14.32 -14.64
C GLU A 19 -6.34 15.85 -14.46
N ASP A 20 -6.26 16.33 -13.21
CA ASP A 20 -5.99 17.73 -12.89
C ASP A 20 -4.49 18.12 -13.06
N GLY A 21 -3.63 17.15 -13.41
CA GLY A 21 -2.18 17.31 -13.50
C GLY A 21 -1.46 17.30 -12.15
N SER A 22 -2.14 16.83 -11.11
CA SER A 22 -1.55 16.58 -9.80
C SER A 22 -0.88 15.21 -9.78
N GLU A 23 0.33 15.14 -9.22
CA GLU A 23 1.09 13.90 -9.09
C GLU A 23 1.04 13.41 -7.64
N VAL A 24 0.72 12.13 -7.45
CA VAL A 24 0.71 11.45 -6.15
C VAL A 24 1.78 10.36 -6.17
N ASN A 25 2.67 10.38 -5.18
CA ASN A 25 3.67 9.32 -5.01
C ASN A 25 3.11 8.24 -4.10
N LEU A 26 3.15 7.02 -4.62
CA LEU A 26 2.60 5.83 -4.05
C LEU A 26 3.74 4.87 -3.68
N GLU A 27 3.73 4.40 -2.44
CA GLU A 27 4.63 3.38 -1.94
C GLU A 27 3.94 2.02 -1.95
N MET A 28 4.65 0.98 -2.39
CA MET A 28 4.13 -0.37 -2.38
C MET A 28 4.06 -0.89 -0.95
N LEU A 29 2.90 -1.44 -0.58
CA LEU A 29 2.69 -2.08 0.71
C LEU A 29 2.82 -3.59 0.60
N TYR A 30 2.11 -4.19 -0.36
CA TYR A 30 2.00 -5.65 -0.44
C TYR A 30 1.62 -6.11 -1.84
N ILE A 31 2.03 -7.34 -2.20
CA ILE A 31 1.60 -8.03 -3.42
C ILE A 31 0.96 -9.35 -3.02
N PHE A 32 -0.22 -9.63 -3.55
CA PHE A 32 -0.96 -10.85 -3.27
C PHE A 32 -1.70 -11.36 -4.53
N GLU A 33 -1.95 -12.66 -4.58
CA GLU A 33 -2.68 -13.31 -5.69
C GLU A 33 -4.15 -13.50 -5.28
N TYR A 34 -5.09 -13.07 -6.13
CA TYR A 34 -6.52 -13.30 -5.98
C TYR A 34 -7.15 -13.66 -7.33
N ASP A 35 -7.96 -14.72 -7.37
CA ASP A 35 -8.61 -15.22 -8.60
C ASP A 35 -7.64 -15.44 -9.79
N ASP A 36 -6.46 -16.02 -9.53
CA ASP A 36 -5.38 -16.23 -10.51
C ASP A 36 -4.80 -14.92 -11.11
N VAL A 37 -5.02 -13.78 -10.45
CA VAL A 37 -4.48 -12.46 -10.83
C VAL A 37 -3.62 -11.92 -9.69
N ASP A 38 -2.43 -11.41 -10.02
CA ASP A 38 -1.56 -10.74 -9.07
C ASP A 38 -2.02 -9.29 -8.87
N TYR A 39 -2.16 -8.86 -7.62
CA TYR A 39 -2.53 -7.50 -7.24
C TYR A 39 -1.45 -6.88 -6.35
N ALA A 40 -1.23 -5.58 -6.53
CA ALA A 40 -0.33 -4.78 -5.72
C ALA A 40 -1.12 -3.68 -5.01
N ALA A 41 -0.95 -3.60 -3.69
CA ALA A 41 -1.50 -2.57 -2.84
C ALA A 41 -0.48 -1.46 -2.64
N PHE A 42 -0.92 -0.21 -2.78
CA PHE A 42 -0.09 0.97 -2.61
C PHE A 42 -0.77 1.98 -1.67
N THR A 43 0.03 2.82 -1.01
CA THR A 43 -0.45 3.96 -0.22
C THR A 43 0.29 5.25 -0.59
N GLU A 44 -0.33 6.39 -0.34
CA GLU A 44 0.33 7.69 -0.50
C GLU A 44 1.44 7.87 0.54
N GLN A 45 2.63 8.32 0.11
CA GLN A 45 3.78 8.50 1.00
C GLN A 45 3.62 9.66 2.01
N ASP A 46 2.83 10.69 1.67
CA ASP A 46 2.73 11.95 2.42
C ASP A 46 1.33 12.22 2.98
N ASN A 47 0.46 11.20 3.08
CA ASN A 47 -0.91 11.38 3.55
C ASN A 47 -1.08 10.90 5.01
N PRO A 48 -1.67 11.72 5.91
CA PRO A 48 -1.89 11.32 7.30
C PRO A 48 -2.94 10.21 7.46
N GLU A 49 -3.84 10.07 6.50
CA GLU A 49 -4.86 9.01 6.44
C GLU A 49 -4.48 8.07 5.29
N PRO A 50 -3.99 6.86 5.53
CA PRO A 50 -3.51 5.99 4.46
C PRO A 50 -4.66 5.61 3.51
N VAL A 51 -4.60 6.08 2.27
CA VAL A 51 -5.53 5.68 1.20
C VAL A 51 -4.90 4.55 0.41
N ILE A 52 -5.56 3.39 0.39
CA ILE A 52 -5.06 2.21 -0.30
C ILE A 52 -5.55 2.21 -1.75
N TYR A 53 -4.61 2.07 -2.68
CA TYR A 53 -4.86 1.92 -4.12
C TYR A 53 -4.44 0.52 -4.57
N PHE A 54 -5.31 -0.15 -5.31
CA PHE A 54 -5.03 -1.48 -5.86
C PHE A 54 -4.72 -1.40 -7.36
N PHE A 55 -3.70 -2.14 -7.77
CA PHE A 55 -3.31 -2.30 -9.16
C PHE A 55 -3.19 -3.77 -9.51
N THR A 56 -3.67 -4.17 -10.69
CA THR A 56 -3.32 -5.48 -11.24
C THR A 56 -1.87 -5.44 -11.70
N LEU A 57 -1.10 -6.45 -11.34
CA LEU A 57 0.30 -6.60 -11.70
C LEU A 57 0.40 -7.66 -12.79
N THR A 58 0.91 -7.26 -13.96
CA THR A 58 1.19 -8.18 -15.06
C THR A 58 2.67 -8.14 -15.40
N ILE A 59 3.30 -9.31 -15.41
CA ILE A 59 4.71 -9.48 -15.78
C ILE A 59 4.75 -10.07 -17.19
N GLY A 60 5.13 -9.23 -18.15
CA GLY A 60 5.31 -9.60 -19.55
C GLY A 60 6.60 -10.38 -19.79
N GLU A 61 6.67 -11.07 -20.93
CA GLU A 61 7.93 -11.62 -21.41
C GLU A 61 8.89 -10.47 -21.75
N PRO A 62 10.20 -10.60 -21.44
CA PRO A 62 11.18 -9.60 -21.84
C PRO A 62 11.16 -9.45 -23.37
N ALA A 63 11.19 -8.20 -23.85
CA ALA A 63 11.25 -7.95 -25.27
C ALA A 63 12.53 -8.54 -25.88
N GLU A 64 12.51 -8.82 -27.19
CA GLU A 64 13.64 -9.44 -27.88
C GLU A 64 14.91 -8.56 -27.77
N GLY A 65 15.82 -8.94 -26.86
CA GLY A 65 17.05 -8.21 -26.57
C GLY A 65 17.10 -7.49 -25.21
N GLU A 66 16.06 -7.60 -24.39
CA GLU A 66 16.04 -7.13 -23.00
C GLU A 66 16.29 -8.27 -22.02
N GLU A 67 17.02 -7.97 -20.93
CA GLU A 67 17.31 -8.95 -19.87
C GLU A 67 16.25 -8.92 -18.76
N GLU A 68 15.44 -7.84 -18.71
CA GLU A 68 14.45 -7.59 -17.67
C GLU A 68 13.03 -7.73 -18.22
N ALA A 69 12.15 -8.32 -17.41
CA ALA A 69 10.74 -8.46 -17.74
C ALA A 69 10.03 -7.10 -17.69
N GLU A 70 9.06 -6.88 -18.58
CA GLU A 70 8.22 -5.69 -18.53
C GLU A 70 7.15 -5.87 -17.45
N ILE A 71 7.10 -4.95 -16.49
CA ILE A 71 6.11 -4.98 -15.41
C ILE A 71 5.09 -3.88 -15.68
N THR A 72 3.82 -4.28 -15.74
CA THR A 72 2.70 -3.37 -15.97
C THR A 72 1.80 -3.35 -14.74
N PHE A 73 1.44 -2.14 -14.30
CA PHE A 73 0.48 -1.88 -13.25
C PHE A 73 -0.75 -1.20 -13.86
N GLU A 74 -1.93 -1.78 -13.70
CA GLU A 74 -3.19 -1.18 -14.15
C GLU A 74 -4.09 -0.92 -12.93
N CYS A 75 -4.59 0.31 -12.79
CA CYS A 75 -5.41 0.70 -11.65
C CYS A 75 -6.73 -0.08 -11.63
N VAL A 76 -7.12 -0.58 -10.46
CA VAL A 76 -8.42 -1.24 -10.28
C VAL A 76 -9.50 -0.17 -10.08
N GLU A 77 -10.23 0.14 -11.15
CA GLU A 77 -11.33 1.11 -11.12
C GLU A 77 -12.67 0.50 -10.65
N ASP A 78 -12.78 -0.82 -10.54
CA ASP A 78 -14.01 -1.50 -10.11
C ASP A 78 -14.15 -1.43 -8.57
N GLU A 79 -15.15 -0.68 -8.10
CA GLU A 79 -15.41 -0.49 -6.67
C GLU A 79 -15.72 -1.81 -5.94
N THR A 80 -16.39 -2.77 -6.58
CA THR A 80 -16.73 -4.05 -5.92
C THR A 80 -15.47 -4.85 -5.69
N LEU A 81 -14.66 -5.01 -6.74
CA LEU A 81 -13.39 -5.70 -6.65
C LEU A 81 -12.43 -4.99 -5.69
N GLY A 82 -12.34 -3.66 -5.75
CA GLY A 82 -11.50 -2.88 -4.84
C GLY A 82 -11.83 -3.12 -3.36
N ASN A 83 -13.13 -3.22 -3.02
CA ASN A 83 -13.56 -3.55 -1.65
C ASN A 83 -13.21 -5.00 -1.26
N GLU A 84 -13.35 -5.96 -2.18
CA GLU A 84 -12.94 -7.35 -1.93
C GLU A 84 -11.43 -7.45 -1.68
N LEU A 85 -10.62 -6.77 -2.50
CA LEU A 85 -9.16 -6.70 -2.34
C LEU A 85 -8.76 -6.01 -1.04
N LEU A 86 -9.47 -4.96 -0.64
CA LEU A 86 -9.24 -4.28 0.64
C LEU A 86 -9.47 -5.20 1.83
N ALA A 87 -10.56 -5.96 1.83
CA ALA A 87 -10.85 -6.93 2.88
C ALA A 87 -9.75 -8.01 2.99
N ILE A 88 -9.25 -8.50 1.85
CA ILE A 88 -8.14 -9.46 1.81
C ILE A 88 -6.86 -8.83 2.35
N PHE A 89 -6.52 -7.61 1.91
CA PHE A 89 -5.34 -6.89 2.38
C PHE A 89 -5.38 -6.66 3.90
N GLN A 90 -6.54 -6.29 4.45
CA GLN A 90 -6.72 -6.13 5.89
C GLN A 90 -6.58 -7.46 6.64
N GLU A 91 -7.16 -8.55 6.13
CA GLU A 91 -6.98 -9.88 6.73
C GLU A 91 -5.50 -10.30 6.75
N LEU A 92 -4.75 -9.98 5.69
CA LEU A 92 -3.31 -10.23 5.61
C LEU A 92 -2.52 -9.35 6.59
N ALA A 93 -2.85 -8.06 6.68
CA ALA A 93 -2.22 -7.12 7.61
C ALA A 93 -2.50 -7.50 9.07
N ASP A 94 -3.73 -7.88 9.40
CA ASP A 94 -4.11 -8.37 10.73
C ASP A 94 -3.40 -9.68 11.08
N ALA A 95 -3.29 -10.61 10.13
CA ALA A 95 -2.54 -11.84 10.33
C ALA A 95 -1.05 -11.59 10.60
N GLU A 96 -0.46 -10.56 9.98
CA GLU A 96 0.91 -10.11 10.26
C GLU A 96 1.02 -9.44 11.64
N ALA A 97 0.03 -8.62 12.00
CA ALA A 97 -0.04 -7.93 13.30
C ALA A 97 -0.23 -8.89 14.48
N GLU A 98 -0.98 -10.00 14.32
CA GLU A 98 -1.10 -11.05 15.36
C GLU A 98 0.23 -11.77 15.63
N GLU A 99 1.20 -11.73 14.69
CA GLU A 99 2.55 -12.25 14.91
C GLU A 99 3.56 -11.19 15.43
N GLY A 100 3.20 -9.89 15.44
CA GLY A 100 4.01 -8.85 16.08
C GLY A 100 3.50 -7.40 15.95
N ASP A 101 3.11 -6.81 17.09
CA ASP A 101 2.97 -5.36 17.36
C ASP A 101 2.22 -4.56 16.29
N GLY A 102 0.89 -4.64 16.35
CA GLY A 102 -0.04 -4.13 15.34
C GLY A 102 0.02 -2.63 15.08
N ILE A 103 -0.01 -2.29 13.79
CA ILE A 103 -0.40 -0.97 13.31
C ILE A 103 -1.93 -1.00 13.18
N GLU A 104 -2.61 -0.30 14.09
CA GLU A 104 -4.07 -0.15 14.06
C GLU A 104 -4.43 0.78 12.90
N ILE A 105 -4.89 0.20 11.79
CA ILE A 105 -5.50 0.95 10.70
C ILE A 105 -6.96 1.19 11.11
N GLU A 106 -7.25 2.41 11.57
CA GLU A 106 -8.62 2.82 11.93
C GLU A 106 -9.51 2.78 10.67
N THR A 107 -10.25 1.70 10.49
CA THR A 107 -11.41 1.71 9.60
C THR A 107 -12.56 2.33 10.37
N GLU A 108 -13.17 3.39 9.84
CA GLU A 108 -14.43 3.94 10.36
C GLU A 108 -15.53 2.87 10.29
N ASP A 109 -15.58 1.99 11.29
CA ASP A 109 -16.78 1.26 11.66
C ASP A 109 -17.54 2.15 12.65
N ASP A 110 -18.60 2.76 12.15
CA ASP A 110 -19.60 3.53 12.89
C ASP A 110 -20.30 2.60 13.91
N ASP A 111 -19.71 2.40 15.10
CA ASP A 111 -20.43 1.93 16.29
C ASP A 111 -19.86 2.58 17.58
N ASP A 112 -20.57 3.62 17.98
CA ASP A 112 -20.69 4.30 19.28
C ASP A 112 -20.29 3.44 20.52
N GLU A 113 -19.33 3.91 21.33
CA GLU A 113 -19.48 4.20 22.78
C GLU A 113 -18.11 4.46 23.49
N GLU A 114 -17.87 5.73 23.80
CA GLU A 114 -17.25 6.26 25.03
C GLU A 114 -16.08 5.51 25.71
N ALA A 115 -14.87 6.08 25.60
CA ALA A 115 -13.96 6.15 26.74
C ALA A 115 -13.00 7.34 26.63
N GLU A 116 -13.27 8.37 27.43
CA GLU A 116 -12.33 9.43 27.73
C GLU A 116 -11.17 8.88 28.58
N ASP A 117 -9.93 9.07 28.15
CA ASP A 117 -8.84 9.33 29.10
C ASP A 117 -7.81 10.29 28.47
N GLU A 118 -7.71 11.44 29.10
CA GLU A 118 -6.73 12.49 28.83
C GLU A 118 -5.32 12.00 29.18
N ASP A 119 -4.42 11.87 28.19
CA ASP A 119 -3.00 12.18 28.41
C ASP A 119 -2.35 12.71 27.11
N ASP A 120 -2.52 14.02 26.90
CA ASP A 120 -1.84 14.84 25.88
C ASP A 120 -0.36 15.05 26.26
N SER A 121 0.42 13.97 26.31
CA SER A 121 1.89 14.00 26.40
C SER A 121 2.57 13.93 25.02
N LYS A 122 1.83 14.36 23.99
CA LYS A 122 2.27 14.58 22.62
C LYS A 122 3.51 15.52 22.61
N TRP A 123 4.57 15.12 21.89
CA TRP A 123 5.57 16.00 21.22
C TRP A 123 7.05 16.15 21.67
N ASP A 124 7.64 15.42 22.63
CA ASP A 124 9.02 15.76 23.09
C ASP A 124 10.20 14.81 22.75
N GLN A 125 10.06 13.76 21.92
CA GLN A 125 11.21 12.84 21.72
C GLN A 125 11.67 12.51 20.29
N PHE A 126 10.97 12.87 19.21
CA PHE A 126 11.39 12.46 17.85
C PHE A 126 11.53 13.57 16.80
N ILE A 127 11.82 14.82 17.20
CA ILE A 127 12.33 15.81 16.24
C ILE A 127 13.58 16.50 16.81
N HIS A 128 14.75 15.90 16.61
CA HIS A 128 15.99 16.66 16.43
C HIS A 128 16.50 16.46 15.01
N LYS A 129 15.97 17.30 14.12
CA LYS A 129 16.58 17.59 12.82
C LYS A 129 17.81 18.47 13.04
N LYS A 130 18.99 17.94 12.72
CA LYS A 130 20.14 18.74 12.25
C LYS A 130 20.91 17.97 11.18
N LEU A 131 20.73 18.43 9.95
CA LEU A 131 21.64 18.26 8.82
C LEU A 131 22.96 19.05 9.06
N ASP A 132 24.03 18.58 8.39
CA ASP A 132 25.40 19.11 8.14
C ASP A 132 26.38 19.19 9.34
N ASP A 133 27.64 18.72 9.23
CA ASP A 133 28.62 18.77 8.12
C ASP A 133 29.19 17.39 7.71
#